data_AF-A0A450TKH4-F1
#
_entry.id   AF-A0A450TKH4-F1
#
_cell.length_a   1.000
_cell.length_b   1.000
_cell.length_c   1.000
_cell.angle_alpha   90.00
_cell.angle_beta   90.00
_cell.angle_gamma   90.00
#
_symmetry.space_group_name_H-M   'P 1'
#
loop_
_entity.id
_entity.type
_entity.pdbx_description
1 polymer ?
#
loop_
_entity_poly.entity_id
_entity_poly.type
_entity_poly.pdbx_seq_one_letter_code
_entity_poly.pdbx_strand_id
1 'polypeptide(L)' 'MTLTLHGPVAERIQGQVSEGNYQSPEDLIEEALEALVRQRVNAGIVQGLADVTAGRCRRLTKENVGEIARSIVRESLP' A
#
# COMPACT_ATOMS: atom_id res chain seq x y z
N MET A 1 9.58 -16.51 -6.28
CA MET A 1 9.51 -15.33 -7.18
C MET A 1 10.93 -14.99 -7.57
N THR A 2 11.19 -14.63 -8.83
CA THR A 2 12.55 -14.25 -9.27
C THR A 2 12.57 -12.76 -9.58
N LEU A 3 13.42 -12.02 -8.89
CA LEU A 3 13.66 -10.59 -9.08
C LEU A 3 15.09 -10.38 -9.53
N THR A 4 15.27 -9.66 -10.63
CA THR A 4 16.60 -9.29 -11.12
C THR A 4 16.80 -7.80 -10.86
N LEU A 5 17.85 -7.49 -10.10
CA LEU A 5 18.19 -6.12 -9.71
C LEU A 5 19.47 -5.71 -10.45
N HIS A 6 19.51 -4.44 -10.86
CA HIS A 6 20.61 -3.92 -11.68
C HIS A 6 21.12 -2.60 -11.13
N GLY A 7 22.39 -2.31 -11.46
CA GLY A 7 23.01 -1.01 -11.22
C GLY A 7 23.12 -0.66 -9.73
N PRO A 8 22.95 0.62 -9.35
CA PRO A 8 23.21 1.10 -7.99
C PRO A 8 22.41 0.39 -6.89
N VAL A 9 21.23 -0.15 -7.22
CA VAL A 9 20.41 -0.91 -6.28
C VAL A 9 21.06 -2.24 -5.93
N ALA A 10 21.58 -2.97 -6.93
CA ALA A 10 22.27 -4.23 -6.70
C ALA A 10 23.55 -4.02 -5.87
N GLU A 11 24.32 -2.98 -6.20
CA GLU A 11 25.53 -2.60 -5.44
C GLU A 11 25.21 -2.28 -3.98
N ARG A 12 24.13 -1.51 -3.74
CA ARG A 12 23.73 -1.13 -2.40
C ARG A 12 23.28 -2.32 -1.55
N ILE A 13 22.52 -3.24 -2.13
CA ILE A 13 22.08 -4.47 -1.43
C ILE A 13 23.29 -5.33 -1.10
N GLN A 14 24.20 -5.52 -2.06
CA GLN A 14 25.40 -6.30 -1.83
C GLN A 14 26.32 -5.67 -0.77
N GLY A 15 26.39 -4.34 -0.73
CA GLY A 15 27.07 -3.60 0.35
C GLY A 15 26.47 -3.89 1.72
N GLN A 16 25.14 -3.81 1.86
CA GLN A 16 24.46 -4.07 3.13
C GLN A 16 24.65 -5.50 3.65
N VAL A 17 24.69 -6.49 2.76
CA VAL A 17 25.00 -7.89 3.13
C VAL A 17 26.47 -8.03 3.52
N SER A 18 27.38 -7.40 2.77
CA SER A 18 28.83 -7.47 3.05
C SER A 18 29.20 -6.78 4.38
N GLU A 19 28.46 -5.74 4.77
CA GLU A 19 28.57 -5.06 6.05
C GLU A 19 27.99 -5.89 7.21
N GLY A 20 27.28 -6.99 6.93
CA GLY A 20 26.66 -7.84 7.93
C GLY A 20 25.36 -7.28 8.51
N ASN A 21 24.78 -6.23 7.90
CA ASN A 21 23.50 -5.67 8.32
C ASN A 21 22.33 -6.61 8.02
N TYR A 22 22.49 -7.47 7.00
CA TYR A 22 21.52 -8.48 6.57
C TYR A 22 22.24 -9.80 6.29
N GLN A 23 21.58 -10.94 6.56
CA GLN A 23 22.19 -12.26 6.34
C GLN A 23 22.14 -12.64 4.86
N SER A 24 21.15 -12.14 4.15
CA SER A 24 20.95 -12.37 2.72
C SER A 24 20.40 -11.12 2.02
N PRO A 25 20.57 -10.99 0.69
CA PRO A 25 19.87 -9.99 -0.11
C PRO A 25 18.34 -10.06 0.06
N GLU A 26 17.80 -11.27 0.24
CA GLU A 26 16.38 -11.52 0.41
C GLU A 26 15.83 -10.86 1.67
N ASP A 27 16.54 -10.92 2.81
CA ASP A 27 16.11 -10.29 4.07
C ASP A 27 15.82 -8.80 3.90
N LEU A 28 16.71 -8.10 3.19
CA LEU A 28 16.58 -6.67 2.92
C LEU A 28 15.41 -6.39 1.97
N ILE A 29 15.19 -7.25 0.96
CA ILE A 29 14.06 -7.11 0.03
C ILE A 29 12.73 -7.35 0.75
N GLU A 30 12.66 -8.33 1.66
CA GLU A 30 11.47 -8.59 2.47
C GLU A 30 11.16 -7.39 3.38
N GLU A 31 12.15 -6.85 4.08
CA GLU A 31 11.97 -5.66 4.93
C GLU A 31 11.50 -4.45 4.09
N ALA A 32 12.13 -4.20 2.94
CA ALA A 32 11.75 -3.11 2.06
C ALA A 32 10.32 -3.27 1.53
N LEU A 33 9.91 -4.50 1.20
CA LEU A 33 8.55 -4.80 0.76
C LEU A 33 7.53 -4.57 1.90
N GLU A 34 7.84 -5.03 3.11
CA GLU A 34 6.99 -4.80 4.28
C GLU A 34 6.83 -3.30 4.56
N ALA A 35 7.92 -2.55 4.54
CA ALA A 35 7.91 -1.11 4.72
C ALA A 35 7.05 -0.40 3.67
N LEU A 36 7.14 -0.81 2.39
CA LEU A 36 6.34 -0.26 1.31
C LEU A 36 4.85 -0.58 1.47
N VAL A 37 4.51 -1.83 1.82
CA VAL A 37 3.13 -2.23 2.09
C VAL A 37 2.55 -1.43 3.25
N ARG A 38 3.30 -1.32 4.34
CA ARG A 38 2.90 -0.55 5.52
C ARG A 38 2.70 0.93 5.18
N GLN A 39 3.60 1.53 4.41
CA GLN A 39 3.46 2.91 3.95
C GLN A 39 2.19 3.10 3.13
N ARG A 40 1.89 2.19 2.20
CA ARG A 40 0.71 2.29 1.34
C ARG A 40 -0.59 2.13 2.12
N VAL A 41 -0.62 1.20 3.06
CA VAL A 41 -1.77 1.02 3.98
C VAL A 41 -1.95 2.27 4.83
N ASN A 42 -0.88 2.79 5.43
CA ASN A 42 -0.93 4.00 6.26
C ASN A 42 -1.39 5.22 5.47
N ALA A 43 -0.93 5.39 4.22
CA ALA A 43 -1.38 6.46 3.35
C ALA A 43 -2.89 6.38 3.08
N GLY A 44 -3.41 5.18 2.81
CA GLY A 44 -4.86 4.96 2.66
C GLY A 44 -5.66 5.26 3.93
N ILE A 45 -5.13 4.89 5.10
CA ILE A 45 -5.74 5.22 6.39
C ILE A 45 -5.77 6.73 6.62
N VAL A 46 -4.64 7.41 6.42
CA VAL A 46 -4.53 8.87 6.59
C VAL A 46 -5.50 9.60 5.66
N GLN A 47 -5.57 9.18 4.39
CA GLN A 47 -6.52 9.74 3.44
C GLN A 47 -7.98 9.49 3.90
N GLY A 48 -8.30 8.27 4.32
CA GLY A 48 -9.63 7.93 4.82
C GLY A 48 -10.02 8.76 6.06
N LEU A 49 -9.10 8.96 7.01
CA LEU A 49 -9.34 9.86 8.15
C LEU A 49 -9.58 11.29 7.69
N ALA A 50 -8.79 11.80 6.76
CA ALA A 50 -8.96 13.15 6.22
C ALA A 50 -10.31 13.31 5.50
N ASP A 51 -10.78 12.28 4.79
CA ASP A 51 -12.10 12.27 4.16
C ASP A 51 -13.23 12.29 5.20
N VAL A 52 -13.09 11.53 6.30
CA VAL A 52 -14.04 11.59 7.43
C VAL A 52 -14.07 12.98 8.06
N THR A 53 -12.91 13.55 8.38
CA THR A 53 -12.80 14.91 8.96
C THR A 53 -13.39 15.97 8.05
N ALA A 54 -13.18 15.86 6.74
CA ALA A 54 -13.72 16.79 5.76
C ALA A 54 -15.19 16.54 5.38
N GLY A 55 -15.84 15.52 5.96
CA GLY A 55 -17.21 15.15 5.62
C GLY A 55 -17.36 14.54 4.22
N ARG A 56 -16.26 14.16 3.55
CA ARG A 56 -16.24 13.46 2.25
C ARG A 56 -16.44 11.95 2.43
N CYS A 57 -17.35 11.57 3.30
CA CYS A 57 -17.70 10.18 3.56
C CYS A 57 -19.22 10.04 3.68
N ARG A 58 -19.76 8.90 3.26
CA ARG A 58 -21.18 8.57 3.43
C ARG A 58 -21.30 7.41 4.41
N ARG A 59 -22.11 7.58 5.46
CA ARG A 59 -22.37 6.51 6.43
C ARG A 59 -23.18 5.38 5.79
N LEU A 60 -22.66 4.17 5.82
CA LEU A 60 -23.38 2.97 5.41
C LEU A 60 -24.18 2.41 6.59
N THR A 61 -25.45 2.09 6.34
CA THR A 61 -26.35 1.40 7.26
C THR A 61 -27.06 0.26 6.51
N LYS A 62 -27.71 -0.64 7.25
CA LYS A 62 -28.44 -1.77 6.62
C LYS A 62 -29.54 -1.29 5.69
N GLU A 63 -30.10 -0.12 5.98
CA GLU A 63 -31.24 0.46 5.28
C GLU A 63 -30.80 1.17 3.99
N ASN A 64 -29.60 1.75 3.94
CA ASN A 64 -29.14 2.59 2.82
C ASN A 64 -28.10 1.92 1.90
N VAL A 65 -27.50 0.78 2.30
CA VAL A 65 -26.43 0.13 1.55
C VAL A 65 -26.87 -0.28 0.13
N GLY A 66 -28.10 -0.76 -0.02
CA GLY A 66 -28.63 -1.17 -1.33
C GLY A 66 -28.88 0.01 -2.27
N GLU A 67 -29.31 1.15 -1.74
CA GLU A 67 -29.47 2.38 -2.52
C GLU A 67 -28.13 2.94 -2.96
N ILE A 68 -27.17 3.00 -2.03
CA ILE A 68 -25.81 3.51 -2.31
C ILE A 68 -25.10 2.63 -3.34
N ALA A 69 -25.19 1.30 -3.23
CA ALA A 69 -24.61 0.38 -4.20
C ALA A 69 -25.19 0.61 -5.61
N ARG A 70 -26.51 0.81 -5.74
CA ARG A 70 -27.15 1.13 -7.02
C ARG A 70 -26.69 2.48 -7.60
N SER A 71 -26.51 3.49 -6.74
CA SER A 71 -26.02 4.81 -7.14
C SER A 71 -24.60 4.72 -7.73
N ILE A 72 -23.70 3.97 -7.08
CA ILE A 72 -22.32 3.79 -7.55
C ILE A 72 -22.28 3.07 -8.91
N VAL A 73 -23.07 2.01 -9.06
CA VAL A 73 -23.15 1.27 -10.33
C VAL A 73 -23.68 2.16 -11.45
N ARG A 74 -24.69 2.99 -11.16
CA ARG A 74 -25.28 3.91 -12.15
C ARG A 74 -24.30 5.01 -12.58
N GLU A 75 -23.45 5.52 -11.68
CA GLU A 75 -22.42 6.51 -12.01
C GLU A 75 -21.20 5.91 -12.72
N SER A 76 -20.97 4.60 -12.54
CA SER A 76 -19.85 3.89 -13.17
C SER A 76 -20.16 3.35 -14.58
N LEU A 77 -21.42 3.41 -15.01
CA LEU A 77 -21.83 3.02 -16.35
C LEU A 77 -21.86 4.28 -17.25
N PRO A 78 -21.17 4.27 -18.41
CA PRO A 78 -21.13 5.41 -19.32
C PRO A 78 -22.50 5.75 -19.94
#